data_AF-A0AAW4XND8-F1
#
_entry.id   AF-A0AAW4XND8-F1
#
_cell.length_a   1.000
_cell.length_b   1.000
_cell.length_c   1.000
_cell.angle_alpha   90.00
_cell.angle_beta   90.00
_cell.angle_gamma   90.00
#
_symmetry.space_group_name_H-M   'P 1'
#
loop_
_entity.id
_entity.type
_entity.pdbx_description
1 polymer ?
#
loop_
_entity_poly.entity_id
_entity_poly.type
_entity_poly.pdbx_seq_one_letter_code
_entity_poly.pdbx_strand_id
1 'polypeptide(L)'
;MRMHHFTEFSAGHGYLEAPRYRDGKLWVSDFFAAHVITVDTTDGSIEKIFDVPNSPSGLGFLSDGSLLVVSQHDHKLLHRAVDGTVTVRADLAPFCGGDANDMLVHNDHAYIGNFGFDLAGGAEPRTTRLIHVSPSGGATQVPGDTLFPNGTEVHPNGTTVLLAETLAHKISAFDLTPDGTLGNYRLWAQLPDTHNPDGIAVDADGGVWYANALTEGPESGFYRVEEGGVITDAILVPDAWGVAATFGGPDNDILYLVTNATTLSDFAEGKSAGRIRMAHVGRRGAN
;
A
#
# COMPACT_ATOMS: atom_id res chain seq x y z
N MET A 1 23.59 6.23 4.89
CA MET A 1 22.50 5.96 3.94
C MET A 1 23.09 5.71 2.55
N ARG A 2 22.73 4.61 1.89
CA ARG A 2 23.11 4.27 0.50
C ARG A 2 22.08 4.87 -0.47
N MET A 3 22.55 5.53 -1.52
CA MET A 3 21.67 6.07 -2.56
C MET A 3 21.54 5.08 -3.70
N HIS A 4 20.33 4.95 -4.23
CA HIS A 4 20.02 4.13 -5.40
C HIS A 4 19.35 4.98 -6.48
N HIS A 5 19.40 4.48 -7.71
CA HIS A 5 18.79 5.13 -8.86
C HIS A 5 17.66 4.26 -9.40
N PHE A 6 16.67 4.92 -9.99
CA PHE A 6 15.56 4.26 -10.65
C PHE A 6 15.62 4.51 -12.17
N THR A 7 14.89 3.69 -12.91
CA THR A 7 14.50 3.97 -14.29
C THR A 7 12.97 4.06 -14.38
N GLU A 8 12.46 4.91 -15.27
CA GLU A 8 11.03 4.93 -15.56
C GLU A 8 10.64 3.65 -16.30
N PHE A 9 9.54 3.02 -15.86
CA PHE A 9 9.05 1.76 -16.41
C PHE A 9 7.70 1.93 -17.11
N SER A 10 6.77 2.69 -16.52
CA SER A 10 5.47 2.98 -17.09
C SER A 10 4.98 4.36 -16.65
N ALA A 11 4.22 5.06 -17.49
CA ALA A 11 3.74 6.43 -17.24
C ALA A 11 2.40 6.70 -17.92
N GLY A 12 1.76 7.81 -17.58
CA GLY A 12 0.50 8.24 -18.18
C GLY A 12 -0.74 7.69 -17.45
N HIS A 13 -0.57 7.26 -16.20
CA HIS A 13 -1.64 6.77 -15.35
C HIS A 13 -2.30 7.91 -14.56
N GLY A 14 -3.43 7.64 -13.91
CA GLY A 14 -4.09 8.58 -13.01
C GLY A 14 -3.33 8.72 -11.70
N TYR A 15 -3.88 8.20 -10.60
CA TYR A 15 -3.19 8.16 -9.30
C TYR A 15 -3.07 6.72 -8.85
N LEU A 16 -1.86 6.19 -8.96
CA LEU A 16 -1.60 4.78 -8.73
C LEU A 16 -1.36 4.49 -7.25
N GLU A 17 -1.86 3.35 -6.79
CA GLU A 17 -1.78 2.85 -5.41
C GLU A 17 -1.68 1.32 -5.35
N ALA A 18 -1.26 0.81 -4.19
CA ALA A 18 -1.26 -0.62 -3.83
C ALA A 18 -0.70 -1.58 -4.92
N PRO A 19 0.54 -1.37 -5.40
CA PRO A 19 1.15 -2.26 -6.38
C PRO A 19 1.36 -3.66 -5.78
N ARG A 20 1.03 -4.70 -6.55
CA ARG A 20 1.38 -6.10 -6.24
C ARG A 20 2.00 -6.77 -7.46
N TYR A 21 3.14 -7.41 -7.30
CA TYR A 21 3.70 -8.26 -8.35
C TYR A 21 3.09 -9.66 -8.30
N ARG A 22 2.59 -10.14 -9.44
CA ARG A 22 2.08 -11.50 -9.59
C ARG A 22 2.15 -11.95 -11.05
N ASP A 23 2.68 -13.16 -11.28
CA ASP A 23 2.67 -13.84 -12.57
C ASP A 23 3.23 -12.98 -13.73
N GLY A 24 4.35 -12.28 -13.49
CA GLY A 24 4.98 -11.41 -14.48
C GLY A 24 4.30 -10.06 -14.69
N LYS A 25 3.28 -9.72 -13.90
CA LYS A 25 2.52 -8.48 -14.00
C LYS A 25 2.53 -7.68 -12.70
N LEU A 26 2.53 -6.36 -12.81
CA LEU A 26 2.21 -5.46 -11.72
C LEU A 26 0.72 -5.16 -11.74
N TRP A 27 0.03 -5.52 -10.67
CA TRP A 27 -1.36 -5.18 -10.41
C TRP A 27 -1.40 -3.89 -9.60
N VAL A 28 -2.19 -2.91 -10.03
CA VAL A 28 -2.21 -1.58 -9.41
C VAL A 28 -3.63 -1.03 -9.40
N SER A 29 -4.00 -0.39 -8.29
CA SER A 29 -5.21 0.43 -8.20
C SER A 29 -4.93 1.78 -8.87
N ASP A 30 -5.75 2.19 -9.84
CA ASP A 30 -5.76 3.58 -10.31
C ASP A 30 -6.95 4.29 -9.68
N PHE A 31 -6.64 5.05 -8.63
CA PHE A 31 -7.59 5.74 -7.76
C PHE A 31 -8.47 6.72 -8.56
N PHE A 32 -7.86 7.68 -9.27
CA PHE A 32 -8.62 8.68 -10.02
C PHE A 32 -9.24 8.16 -11.31
N ALA A 33 -8.66 7.14 -11.94
CA ALA A 33 -9.26 6.50 -13.11
C ALA A 33 -10.33 5.45 -12.75
N ALA A 34 -10.51 5.17 -11.44
CA ALA A 34 -11.55 4.31 -10.90
C ALA A 34 -11.52 2.87 -11.47
N HIS A 35 -10.32 2.27 -11.58
CA HIS A 35 -10.15 0.92 -12.11
C HIS A 35 -8.89 0.23 -11.60
N VAL A 36 -8.88 -1.10 -11.70
CA VAL A 36 -7.65 -1.90 -11.50
C VAL A 36 -7.03 -2.20 -12.86
N ILE A 37 -5.71 -1.99 -12.97
CA ILE A 37 -4.92 -2.36 -14.15
C ILE A 37 -3.87 -3.41 -13.82
N THR A 38 -3.38 -4.06 -14.87
CA THR A 38 -2.07 -4.69 -14.84
C THR A 38 -1.11 -4.02 -15.82
N VAL A 39 0.18 -4.05 -15.48
CA VAL A 39 1.28 -3.72 -16.38
C VAL A 39 2.18 -4.94 -16.52
N ASP A 40 2.32 -5.47 -17.72
CA ASP A 40 3.19 -6.62 -17.99
C ASP A 40 4.66 -6.23 -17.88
N THR A 41 5.44 -6.97 -17.08
CA THR A 41 6.83 -6.62 -16.79
C THR A 41 7.80 -6.93 -17.93
N THR A 42 7.36 -7.64 -18.97
CA THR A 42 8.20 -8.02 -20.12
C THR A 42 8.13 -7.01 -21.26
N ASP A 43 6.95 -6.46 -21.54
CA ASP A 43 6.72 -5.56 -22.67
C ASP A 43 6.08 -4.21 -22.29
N GLY A 44 5.70 -4.02 -21.02
CA GLY A 44 5.06 -2.81 -20.52
C GLY A 44 3.61 -2.64 -20.94
N SER A 45 2.98 -3.68 -21.54
CA SER A 45 1.58 -3.61 -21.96
C SER A 45 0.64 -3.43 -20.76
N ILE A 46 -0.37 -2.58 -20.94
CA ILE A 46 -1.33 -2.23 -19.91
C ILE A 46 -2.68 -2.89 -20.24
N GLU A 47 -3.25 -3.58 -19.26
CA GLU A 47 -4.58 -4.19 -19.37
C GLU A 47 -5.46 -3.68 -18.24
N LYS A 48 -6.60 -3.07 -18.58
CA LYS A 48 -7.65 -2.76 -17.60
C LYS A 48 -8.39 -4.04 -17.22
N ILE A 49 -8.38 -4.39 -15.94
CA ILE A 49 -8.98 -5.62 -15.44
C ILE A 49 -10.48 -5.45 -15.17
N PHE A 50 -10.87 -4.39 -14.48
CA PHE A 50 -12.26 -4.02 -14.22
C PHE A 50 -12.37 -2.62 -13.60
N ASP A 51 -13.55 -2.02 -13.72
CA ASP A 51 -13.88 -0.73 -13.12
C ASP A 51 -14.30 -0.89 -11.65
N VAL A 52 -13.87 0.06 -10.81
CA VAL A 52 -14.25 0.23 -9.41
C VAL A 52 -14.71 1.69 -9.25
N PRO A 53 -15.98 2.01 -9.57
CA PRO A 53 -16.43 3.38 -9.78
C PRO A 53 -16.23 4.35 -8.62
N ASN A 54 -16.12 3.84 -7.39
CA ASN A 54 -15.93 4.62 -6.16
C ASN A 54 -14.50 4.50 -5.62
N SER A 55 -13.55 4.43 -6.55
CA SER A 55 -12.10 4.46 -6.39
C SER A 55 -11.51 3.21 -5.70
N PRO A 56 -10.62 2.47 -6.37
CA PRO A 56 -9.85 1.41 -5.72
C PRO A 56 -8.66 2.01 -4.94
N SER A 57 -8.35 1.47 -3.76
CA SER A 57 -7.23 1.94 -2.94
C SER A 57 -6.28 0.82 -2.52
N GLY A 58 -6.80 -0.29 -1.99
CA GLY A 58 -6.03 -1.49 -1.64
C GLY A 58 -6.41 -2.72 -2.47
N LEU A 59 -5.46 -3.59 -2.77
CA LEU A 59 -5.73 -4.87 -3.45
C LEU A 59 -4.82 -6.01 -2.97
N GLY A 60 -5.29 -7.24 -3.13
CA GLY A 60 -4.53 -8.46 -2.81
C GLY A 60 -5.27 -9.73 -3.24
N PHE A 61 -4.59 -10.87 -3.16
CA PHE A 61 -5.12 -12.11 -3.72
C PHE A 61 -5.41 -13.15 -2.65
N LEU A 62 -6.51 -13.88 -2.85
CA LEU A 62 -6.80 -15.10 -2.12
C LEU A 62 -6.02 -16.29 -2.71
N SER A 63 -5.92 -17.36 -1.92
CA SER A 63 -5.25 -18.61 -2.24
C SER A 63 -5.84 -19.33 -3.46
N ASP A 64 -7.13 -19.12 -3.74
CA ASP A 64 -7.81 -19.63 -4.94
C ASP A 64 -7.51 -18.82 -6.22
N GLY A 65 -6.71 -17.75 -6.11
CA GLY A 65 -6.33 -16.86 -7.21
C GLY A 65 -7.33 -15.73 -7.49
N SER A 66 -8.46 -15.68 -6.78
CA SER A 66 -9.37 -14.54 -6.86
C SER A 66 -8.79 -13.29 -6.20
N LEU A 67 -9.33 -12.14 -6.56
CA LEU A 67 -8.83 -10.83 -6.17
C LEU A 67 -9.76 -10.19 -5.13
N LEU A 68 -9.18 -9.59 -4.10
CA LEU A 68 -9.84 -8.64 -3.22
C LEU A 68 -9.41 -7.22 -3.56
N VAL A 69 -10.37 -6.29 -3.56
CA VAL A 69 -10.12 -4.86 -3.82
C VAL A 69 -10.98 -4.02 -2.89
N VAL A 70 -10.37 -3.02 -2.25
CA VAL A 70 -11.09 -2.03 -1.45
C VAL A 70 -11.76 -1.03 -2.41
N SER A 71 -13.08 -0.87 -2.31
CA SER A 71 -13.80 0.28 -2.87
C SER A 71 -13.83 1.37 -1.80
N GLN A 72 -12.95 2.36 -1.96
CA GLN A 72 -12.60 3.33 -0.91
C GLN A 72 -13.82 4.10 -0.42
N HIS A 73 -14.51 4.79 -1.33
CA HIS A 73 -15.61 5.69 -0.97
C HIS A 73 -16.92 4.95 -0.67
N ASP A 74 -17.05 3.70 -1.12
CA ASP A 74 -18.19 2.84 -0.73
C ASP A 74 -18.00 2.20 0.65
N HIS A 75 -16.79 2.23 1.20
CA HIS A 75 -16.37 1.44 2.35
C HIS A 75 -16.73 -0.06 2.20
N LYS A 76 -16.39 -0.65 1.05
CA LYS A 76 -16.63 -2.08 0.77
C LYS A 76 -15.34 -2.78 0.43
N LEU A 77 -15.25 -4.04 0.87
CA LEU A 77 -14.30 -4.98 0.30
C LEU A 77 -15.01 -5.74 -0.83
N LEU A 78 -14.51 -5.59 -2.06
CA LEU A 78 -14.98 -6.30 -3.23
C LEU A 78 -14.19 -7.61 -3.38
N HIS A 79 -14.87 -8.65 -3.85
CA HIS A 79 -14.28 -9.90 -4.29
C HIS A 79 -14.56 -10.09 -5.78
N ARG A 80 -13.50 -10.22 -6.57
CA ARG A 80 -13.56 -10.54 -7.99
C ARG A 80 -13.10 -11.98 -8.18
N ALA A 81 -14.03 -12.85 -8.52
CA ALA A 81 -13.77 -14.24 -8.86
C ALA A 81 -12.87 -14.36 -10.11
N VAL A 82 -12.28 -15.53 -10.30
CA VAL A 82 -11.37 -15.82 -11.44
C VAL A 82 -12.09 -15.66 -12.79
N ASP A 83 -13.40 -15.92 -12.84
CA ASP A 83 -14.24 -15.71 -14.03
C ASP A 83 -14.59 -14.24 -14.30
N GLY A 84 -14.18 -13.33 -13.41
CA GLY A 84 -14.43 -11.90 -13.49
C GLY A 84 -15.68 -11.41 -12.77
N THR A 85 -16.48 -12.31 -12.17
CA THR A 85 -17.67 -11.91 -11.39
C THR A 85 -17.25 -11.11 -10.15
N VAL A 86 -17.85 -9.93 -9.95
CA VAL A 86 -17.58 -9.06 -8.80
C VAL A 86 -18.74 -9.11 -7.81
N THR A 87 -18.42 -9.32 -6.54
CA THR A 87 -19.37 -9.32 -5.42
C THR A 87 -18.83 -8.53 -4.23
N VAL A 88 -19.70 -8.15 -3.30
CA VAL A 88 -19.28 -7.56 -2.03
C VAL A 88 -18.89 -8.68 -1.07
N ARG A 89 -17.64 -8.65 -0.60
CA ARG A 89 -17.09 -9.58 0.38
C ARG A 89 -17.44 -9.18 1.81
N ALA A 90 -17.31 -7.89 2.11
CA ALA A 90 -17.55 -7.35 3.44
C ALA A 90 -17.98 -5.87 3.38
N ASP A 91 -18.80 -5.47 4.37
CA ASP A 91 -19.09 -4.07 4.65
C ASP A 91 -18.09 -3.51 5.66
N LEU A 92 -17.35 -2.47 5.28
CA LEU A 92 -16.33 -1.84 6.11
C LEU A 92 -16.85 -0.57 6.81
N ALA A 93 -17.99 -0.03 6.36
CA ALA A 93 -18.53 1.25 6.83
C ALA A 93 -18.66 1.35 8.37
N PRO A 94 -19.06 0.30 9.12
CA PRO A 94 -19.14 0.38 10.58
C PRO A 94 -17.81 0.63 11.30
N PHE A 95 -16.67 0.45 10.60
CA PHE A 95 -15.33 0.51 11.18
C PHE A 95 -14.50 1.69 10.64
N CYS A 96 -15.02 2.42 9.66
CA CYS A 96 -14.34 3.53 9.00
C CYS A 96 -14.74 4.88 9.62
N GLY A 97 -13.75 5.65 10.09
CA GLY A 97 -13.94 7.06 10.49
C GLY A 97 -13.76 8.06 9.34
N GLY A 98 -13.29 7.55 8.20
CA GLY A 98 -13.08 8.21 6.92
C GLY A 98 -12.87 7.14 5.85
N ASP A 99 -12.44 7.54 4.66
CA ASP A 99 -12.23 6.65 3.50
C ASP A 99 -11.42 5.38 3.83
N ALA A 100 -11.82 4.24 3.24
CA ALA A 100 -11.07 2.99 3.33
C ALA A 100 -9.84 3.00 2.41
N ASN A 101 -8.71 2.48 2.88
CA ASN A 101 -7.40 2.74 2.28
C ASN A 101 -6.69 1.44 1.85
N ASP A 102 -5.34 1.42 1.88
CA ASP A 102 -4.50 0.28 1.51
C ASP A 102 -4.84 -1.00 2.32
N MET A 103 -4.44 -2.14 1.76
CA MET A 103 -4.80 -3.46 2.26
C MET A 103 -3.68 -4.49 2.08
N LEU A 104 -3.44 -5.26 3.13
CA LEU A 104 -2.72 -6.52 3.06
C LEU A 104 -3.70 -7.69 2.92
N VAL A 105 -3.40 -8.65 2.05
CA VAL A 105 -4.03 -9.98 2.06
C VAL A 105 -2.97 -11.02 2.37
N HIS A 106 -3.19 -11.82 3.42
CA HIS A 106 -2.29 -12.88 3.84
C HIS A 106 -3.09 -14.10 4.34
N ASN A 107 -2.80 -15.28 3.81
CA ASN A 107 -3.51 -16.53 4.13
C ASN A 107 -5.04 -16.43 4.08
N ASP A 108 -5.59 -15.69 3.11
CA ASP A 108 -7.03 -15.39 2.96
C ASP A 108 -7.65 -14.47 4.01
N HIS A 109 -6.83 -13.90 4.90
CA HIS A 109 -7.21 -12.79 5.78
C HIS A 109 -6.88 -11.48 5.08
N ALA A 110 -7.76 -10.48 5.21
CA ALA A 110 -7.50 -9.12 4.73
C ALA A 110 -7.40 -8.14 5.90
N TYR A 111 -6.42 -7.25 5.86
CA TYR A 111 -6.21 -6.18 6.84
C TYR A 111 -6.24 -4.85 6.11
N ILE A 112 -7.23 -4.02 6.40
CA ILE A 112 -7.55 -2.81 5.64
C ILE A 112 -7.36 -1.57 6.52
N GLY A 113 -6.61 -0.58 6.02
CA GLY A 113 -6.50 0.74 6.62
C GLY A 113 -7.72 1.63 6.33
N ASN A 114 -7.84 2.74 7.03
CA ASN A 114 -8.77 3.82 6.70
C ASN A 114 -8.21 5.14 7.23
N PHE A 115 -8.69 6.28 6.72
CA PHE A 115 -8.15 7.58 7.13
C PHE A 115 -8.45 7.91 8.59
N GLY A 116 -9.57 7.42 9.12
CA GLY A 116 -10.00 7.68 10.50
C GLY A 116 -10.76 8.99 10.71
N PHE A 117 -10.76 9.88 9.71
CA PHE A 117 -11.44 11.17 9.73
C PHE A 117 -11.79 11.62 8.31
N ASP A 118 -12.69 12.60 8.21
CA ASP A 118 -13.11 13.21 6.94
C ASP A 118 -12.04 14.18 6.43
N LEU A 119 -11.02 13.64 5.77
CA LEU A 119 -9.92 14.42 5.17
C LEU A 119 -10.44 15.39 4.10
N ALA A 120 -11.38 14.96 3.25
CA ALA A 120 -11.93 15.77 2.18
C ALA A 120 -12.78 16.94 2.71
N GLY A 121 -13.48 16.73 3.83
CA GLY A 121 -14.21 17.78 4.56
C GLY A 121 -13.35 18.64 5.47
N GLY A 122 -12.04 18.39 5.56
CA GLY A 122 -11.10 19.16 6.37
C GLY A 122 -11.26 18.93 7.88
N ALA A 123 -11.72 17.75 8.29
CA ALA A 123 -11.78 17.39 9.70
C ALA A 123 -10.38 17.24 10.30
N GLU A 124 -10.24 17.56 11.59
CA GLU A 124 -9.00 17.32 12.32
C GLU A 124 -8.66 15.82 12.37
N PRO A 125 -7.36 15.45 12.26
CA PRO A 125 -6.93 14.05 12.34
C PRO A 125 -7.42 13.34 13.60
N ARG A 126 -7.87 12.09 13.43
CA ARG A 126 -8.30 11.21 14.52
C ARG A 126 -7.68 9.83 14.36
N THR A 127 -7.40 9.20 15.49
CA THR A 127 -6.97 7.81 15.52
C THR A 127 -8.06 6.88 14.99
N THR A 128 -7.64 5.81 14.34
CA THR A 128 -8.47 4.72 13.84
C THR A 128 -7.79 3.38 14.10
N ARG A 129 -8.28 2.30 13.50
CA ARG A 129 -7.73 0.95 13.62
C ARG A 129 -7.75 0.25 12.26
N LEU A 130 -6.86 -0.72 12.08
CA LEU A 130 -6.99 -1.67 10.98
C LEU A 130 -8.30 -2.47 11.12
N ILE A 131 -8.90 -2.77 9.97
CA ILE A 131 -10.07 -3.63 9.85
C ILE A 131 -9.59 -5.00 9.40
N HIS A 132 -9.87 -6.04 10.17
CA HIS A 132 -9.60 -7.42 9.81
C HIS A 132 -10.86 -8.05 9.22
N VAL A 133 -10.76 -8.56 7.99
CA VAL A 133 -11.77 -9.42 7.36
C VAL A 133 -11.26 -10.86 7.31
N SER A 134 -12.02 -11.78 7.91
CA SER A 134 -11.67 -13.19 7.97
C SER A 134 -11.93 -13.91 6.63
N PRO A 135 -11.44 -15.16 6.46
CA PRO A 135 -11.76 -16.01 5.32
C PRO A 135 -13.25 -16.35 5.17
N SER A 136 -14.10 -16.09 6.18
CA SER A 136 -15.56 -16.21 6.07
C SER A 136 -16.25 -14.91 5.65
N GLY A 137 -15.51 -13.80 5.51
CA GLY A 137 -16.03 -12.47 5.17
C GLY A 137 -16.48 -11.63 6.38
N GLY A 138 -16.30 -12.14 7.60
CA GLY A 138 -16.61 -11.38 8.81
C GLY A 138 -15.58 -10.29 9.09
N ALA A 139 -16.04 -9.05 9.31
CA ALA A 139 -15.19 -7.89 9.57
C ALA A 139 -15.16 -7.51 11.07
N THR A 140 -13.98 -7.18 11.58
CA THR A 140 -13.73 -6.75 12.97
C THR A 140 -12.62 -5.71 13.04
N GLN A 141 -12.49 -4.96 14.14
CA GLN A 141 -11.35 -4.07 14.35
C GLN A 141 -10.17 -4.80 15.01
N VAL A 142 -8.97 -4.56 14.49
CA VAL A 142 -7.72 -4.97 15.13
C VAL A 142 -7.45 -4.07 16.34
N PRO A 143 -7.09 -4.62 17.52
CA PRO A 143 -6.68 -3.81 18.66
C PRO A 143 -5.40 -3.01 18.38
N GLY A 144 -5.43 -1.70 18.62
CA GLY A 144 -4.30 -0.79 18.45
C GLY A 144 -4.74 0.48 17.75
N ASP A 145 -4.64 1.62 18.44
CA ASP A 145 -5.03 2.90 17.87
C ASP A 145 -3.88 3.43 16.98
N THR A 146 -4.18 3.61 15.71
CA THR A 146 -3.24 4.02 14.65
C THR A 146 -3.64 5.37 14.08
N LEU A 147 -2.71 6.12 13.49
CA LEU A 147 -2.99 7.39 12.84
C LEU A 147 -2.69 7.34 11.35
N PHE A 148 -3.76 7.33 10.54
CA PHE A 148 -3.70 7.20 9.07
C PHE A 148 -2.91 5.94 8.63
N PRO A 149 -3.39 4.73 8.96
CA PRO A 149 -2.78 3.47 8.54
C PRO A 149 -2.78 3.32 7.02
N ASN A 150 -1.62 2.93 6.49
CA ASN A 150 -1.38 2.83 5.05
C ASN A 150 -0.72 1.48 4.70
N GLY A 151 0.48 1.50 4.09
CA GLY A 151 1.25 0.31 3.75
C GLY A 151 1.30 -0.74 4.86
N THR A 152 0.86 -1.96 4.55
CA THR A 152 0.83 -3.08 5.50
C THR A 152 1.46 -4.31 4.86
N GLU A 153 2.43 -4.93 5.53
CA GLU A 153 3.17 -6.08 4.99
C GLU A 153 3.55 -7.09 6.08
N VAL A 154 3.76 -8.35 5.69
CA VAL A 154 4.25 -9.39 6.60
C VAL A 154 5.78 -9.36 6.62
N HIS A 155 6.35 -9.31 7.82
CA HIS A 155 7.80 -9.42 7.99
C HIS A 155 8.28 -10.86 7.66
N PRO A 156 9.49 -11.05 7.09
CA PRO A 156 10.03 -12.38 6.72
C PRO A 156 10.07 -13.42 7.85
N ASN A 157 9.94 -13.01 9.12
CA ASN A 157 9.82 -13.95 10.24
C ASN A 157 8.48 -14.71 10.26
N GLY A 158 7.49 -14.30 9.45
CA GLY A 158 6.18 -14.94 9.31
C GLY A 158 5.24 -14.76 10.51
N THR A 159 5.64 -14.01 11.54
CA THR A 159 4.89 -13.84 12.79
C THR A 159 4.67 -12.37 13.15
N THR A 160 5.05 -11.45 12.28
CA THR A 160 4.92 -10.01 12.51
C THR A 160 4.31 -9.34 11.29
N VAL A 161 3.29 -8.52 11.52
CA VAL A 161 2.74 -7.61 10.51
C VAL A 161 3.25 -6.20 10.81
N LEU A 162 3.79 -5.55 9.80
CA LEU A 162 4.29 -4.19 9.84
C LEU A 162 3.27 -3.24 9.20
N LEU A 163 3.14 -2.05 9.76
CA LEU A 163 2.19 -1.03 9.33
C LEU A 163 2.87 0.33 9.27
N ALA A 164 2.81 1.00 8.13
CA ALA A 164 3.10 2.42 8.02
C ALA A 164 1.92 3.25 8.55
N GLU A 165 2.23 4.19 9.45
CA GLU A 165 1.26 5.16 9.95
C GLU A 165 1.68 6.56 9.49
N THR A 166 1.03 7.05 8.44
CA THR A 166 1.44 8.24 7.68
C THR A 166 1.54 9.47 8.57
N LEU A 167 0.55 9.72 9.41
CA LEU A 167 0.49 10.91 10.28
C LEU A 167 1.12 10.69 11.67
N ALA A 168 1.54 9.46 11.99
CA ALA A 168 2.32 9.18 13.21
C ALA A 168 3.83 9.07 12.94
N HIS A 169 4.26 9.27 11.69
CA HIS A 169 5.68 9.28 11.28
C HIS A 169 6.44 8.03 11.75
N LYS A 170 5.81 6.85 11.65
CA LYS A 170 6.39 5.61 12.19
C LYS A 170 5.95 4.37 11.42
N ILE A 171 6.74 3.32 11.58
CA ILE A 171 6.32 1.95 11.30
C ILE A 171 5.99 1.28 12.63
N SER A 172 4.80 0.69 12.70
CA SER A 172 4.33 -0.11 13.84
C SER A 172 4.34 -1.60 13.50
N ALA A 173 4.30 -2.43 14.53
CA ALA A 173 4.25 -3.87 14.42
C ALA A 173 3.10 -4.46 15.24
N PHE A 174 2.56 -5.56 14.73
CA PHE A 174 1.64 -6.46 15.42
C PHE A 174 2.21 -7.87 15.41
N ASP A 175 1.91 -8.64 16.45
CA ASP A 175 2.09 -10.09 16.40
C ASP A 175 0.97 -10.69 15.55
N LEU A 176 1.36 -11.56 14.61
CA LEU A 176 0.46 -12.33 13.76
C LEU A 176 0.32 -13.74 14.32
N THR A 177 -0.90 -14.11 14.69
CA THR A 177 -1.21 -15.46 15.18
C THR A 177 -1.57 -16.40 14.03
N PRO A 178 -1.50 -17.73 14.24
CA PRO A 178 -1.89 -18.71 13.22
C PRO A 178 -3.37 -18.63 12.77
N ASP A 179 -4.26 -18.06 13.58
CA ASP A 179 -5.66 -17.83 13.22
C ASP A 179 -5.88 -16.49 12.49
N GLY A 180 -4.79 -15.81 12.12
CA GLY A 180 -4.80 -14.54 11.39
C GLY A 180 -5.31 -13.36 12.19
N THR A 181 -5.36 -13.44 13.52
CA THR A 181 -5.62 -12.27 14.36
C THR A 181 -4.33 -11.48 14.60
N LEU A 182 -4.47 -10.17 14.77
CA LEU A 182 -3.37 -9.27 15.07
C LEU A 182 -3.50 -8.75 16.50
N GLY A 183 -2.39 -8.73 17.23
CA GLY A 183 -2.33 -8.23 18.60
C GLY A 183 -0.96 -7.63 18.93
N ASN A 184 -0.77 -7.26 20.20
CA ASN A 184 0.51 -6.73 20.70
C ASN A 184 1.07 -5.57 19.84
N TYR A 185 0.20 -4.60 19.53
CA TYR A 185 0.55 -3.37 18.82
C TYR A 185 1.70 -2.63 19.53
N ARG A 186 2.76 -2.32 18.78
CA ARG A 186 3.97 -1.65 19.29
C ARG A 186 4.67 -0.84 18.21
N LEU A 187 5.50 0.10 18.65
CA LEU A 187 6.46 0.79 17.78
C LEU A 187 7.48 -0.23 17.24
N TRP A 188 7.74 -0.18 15.93
CA TRP A 188 8.83 -0.93 15.31
C TRP A 188 9.97 0.00 14.88
N ALA A 189 9.64 1.12 14.23
CA ALA A 189 10.60 2.16 13.86
C ALA A 189 9.98 3.55 13.96
N GLN A 190 10.61 4.45 14.71
CA GLN A 190 10.27 5.88 14.66
C GLN A 190 11.02 6.51 13.48
N LEU A 191 10.32 7.31 12.67
CA LEU A 191 10.91 8.04 11.54
C LEU A 191 11.00 9.54 11.89
N PRO A 192 11.77 10.32 11.12
CA PRO A 192 11.76 11.77 11.26
C PRO A 192 10.35 12.34 10.98
N ASP A 193 9.94 13.38 11.70
CA ASP A 193 8.62 14.01 11.54
C ASP A 193 8.41 14.65 10.14
N THR A 194 9.48 14.78 9.35
CA THR A 194 9.42 15.20 7.95
C THR A 194 9.12 14.06 6.98
N HIS A 195 8.98 12.82 7.47
CA HIS A 195 8.64 11.64 6.67
C HIS A 195 7.22 11.18 6.97
N ASN A 196 6.43 10.98 5.93
CA ASN A 196 5.07 10.46 6.01
C ASN A 196 5.06 9.07 5.35
N PRO A 197 5.28 7.98 6.11
CA PRO A 197 5.35 6.64 5.53
C PRO A 197 3.99 6.24 4.96
N ASP A 198 3.99 5.78 3.71
CA ASP A 198 2.80 5.40 2.95
C ASP A 198 2.86 3.90 2.59
N GLY A 199 2.68 3.50 1.34
CA GLY A 199 2.85 2.12 0.90
C GLY A 199 4.25 1.59 1.18
N ILE A 200 4.34 0.34 1.64
CA ILE A 200 5.60 -0.32 2.03
C ILE A 200 5.86 -1.62 1.27
N ALA A 201 7.14 -1.99 1.17
CA ALA A 201 7.61 -3.30 0.76
C ALA A 201 8.68 -3.79 1.75
N VAL A 202 8.74 -5.09 2.01
CA VAL A 202 9.72 -5.69 2.93
C VAL A 202 10.73 -6.53 2.14
N ASP A 203 12.02 -6.30 2.39
CA ASP A 203 13.08 -7.11 1.83
C ASP A 203 13.40 -8.36 2.67
N ALA A 204 14.07 -9.32 2.04
CA ALA A 204 14.43 -10.60 2.66
C ALA A 204 15.36 -10.46 3.89
N ASP A 205 16.02 -9.31 4.07
CA ASP A 205 16.83 -9.02 5.25
C ASP A 205 15.98 -8.47 6.43
N GLY A 206 14.68 -8.25 6.23
CA GLY A 206 13.76 -7.68 7.21
C GLY A 206 13.68 -6.15 7.22
N GLY A 207 14.32 -5.48 6.25
CA GLY A 207 14.22 -4.03 6.09
C GLY A 207 12.92 -3.61 5.40
N VAL A 208 12.37 -2.48 5.82
CA VAL A 208 11.15 -1.90 5.25
C VAL A 208 11.52 -0.78 4.30
N TRP A 209 11.15 -0.92 3.03
CA TRP A 209 11.09 0.18 2.08
C TRP A 209 9.74 0.86 2.21
N TYR A 210 9.71 2.13 2.61
CA TYR A 210 8.50 2.93 2.65
C TYR A 210 8.58 4.09 1.67
N ALA A 211 7.44 4.43 1.08
CA ALA A 211 7.30 5.67 0.33
C ALA A 211 7.12 6.85 1.29
N ASN A 212 7.77 7.98 1.00
CA ASN A 212 7.61 9.22 1.75
C ASN A 212 6.57 10.11 1.04
N ALA A 213 5.29 9.88 1.35
CA ALA A 213 4.18 10.60 0.73
C ALA A 213 4.07 12.05 1.21
N LEU A 214 3.20 12.81 0.53
CA LEU A 214 2.90 14.22 0.84
C LEU A 214 4.16 15.10 0.92
N THR A 215 5.26 14.65 0.32
CA THR A 215 6.57 15.28 0.38
C THR A 215 6.96 15.69 -1.02
N GLU A 216 7.27 16.97 -1.20
CA GLU A 216 7.70 17.54 -2.47
C GLU A 216 9.21 17.85 -2.45
N GLY A 217 9.82 17.84 -3.64
CA GLY A 217 11.20 18.27 -3.81
C GLY A 217 12.23 17.25 -3.30
N PRO A 218 13.42 17.70 -2.86
CA PRO A 218 14.62 16.86 -2.78
C PRO A 218 14.53 15.68 -1.80
N GLU A 219 13.62 15.73 -0.83
CA GLU A 219 13.42 14.68 0.18
C GLU A 219 12.29 13.70 -0.19
N SER A 220 11.55 13.97 -1.27
CA SER A 220 10.55 13.02 -1.76
C SER A 220 11.23 11.78 -2.30
N GLY A 221 10.71 10.61 -1.97
CA GLY A 221 11.37 9.36 -2.33
C GLY A 221 10.89 8.17 -1.54
N PHE A 222 11.71 7.13 -1.62
CA PHE A 222 11.56 5.88 -0.90
C PHE A 222 12.77 5.68 -0.02
N TYR A 223 12.55 5.20 1.18
CA TYR A 223 13.60 5.02 2.18
C TYR A 223 13.52 3.62 2.72
N ARG A 224 14.68 3.01 2.97
CA ARG A 224 14.77 1.74 3.69
C ARG A 224 15.08 2.01 5.15
N VAL A 225 14.28 1.46 6.04
CA VAL A 225 14.46 1.54 7.49
C VAL A 225 14.54 0.15 8.11
N GLU A 226 15.38 0.02 9.12
CA GLU A 226 15.50 -1.17 9.95
C GLU A 226 14.75 -0.98 11.28
N GLU A 227 14.50 -2.09 11.98
CA GLU A 227 13.91 -2.04 13.32
C GLU A 227 14.69 -1.06 14.22
N GLY A 228 13.97 -0.22 14.96
CA GLY A 228 14.56 0.85 15.77
C GLY A 228 14.77 2.18 15.03
N GLY A 229 14.48 2.28 13.73
CA GLY A 229 14.41 3.56 13.01
C GLY A 229 15.67 3.96 12.25
N VAL A 230 16.63 3.05 12.05
CA VAL A 230 17.85 3.37 11.29
C VAL A 230 17.54 3.34 9.79
N ILE A 231 17.59 4.51 9.15
CA ILE A 231 17.44 4.63 7.68
C ILE A 231 18.77 4.26 7.01
N THR A 232 18.76 3.19 6.21
CA THR A 232 19.96 2.63 5.60
C THR A 232 20.12 2.97 4.13
N ASP A 233 19.02 3.16 3.40
CA ASP A 233 19.03 3.36 1.95
C ASP A 233 17.96 4.39 1.52
N ALA A 234 18.15 5.02 0.37
CA ALA A 234 17.18 5.95 -0.22
C ALA A 234 17.16 5.92 -1.76
N ILE A 235 15.98 6.16 -2.34
CA ILE A 235 15.73 6.43 -3.76
C ILE A 235 14.93 7.73 -3.82
N LEU A 236 15.54 8.82 -4.29
CA LEU A 236 14.90 10.13 -4.34
C LEU A 236 14.14 10.32 -5.65
N VAL A 237 12.93 10.87 -5.56
CA VAL A 237 12.02 11.16 -6.69
C VAL A 237 11.54 12.61 -6.63
N PRO A 238 12.43 13.60 -6.78
CA PRO A 238 12.12 14.99 -6.46
C PRO A 238 11.05 15.65 -7.35
N ASP A 239 10.62 14.97 -8.41
CA ASP A 239 9.61 15.41 -9.37
C ASP A 239 8.21 14.83 -9.11
N ALA A 240 8.00 14.05 -8.04
CA ALA A 240 6.74 13.40 -7.71
C ALA A 240 6.62 13.10 -6.22
N TRP A 241 5.46 12.64 -5.76
CA TRP A 241 5.33 11.96 -4.47
C TRP A 241 5.70 10.49 -4.63
N GLY A 242 6.46 9.95 -3.66
CA GLY A 242 6.53 8.51 -3.45
C GLY A 242 5.23 8.04 -2.82
N VAL A 243 4.60 7.00 -3.37
CA VAL A 243 3.29 6.53 -2.89
C VAL A 243 3.32 5.11 -2.37
N ALA A 244 3.81 4.15 -3.17
CA ALA A 244 3.90 2.77 -2.73
C ALA A 244 5.02 2.00 -3.45
N ALA A 245 5.45 0.87 -2.90
CA ALA A 245 6.46 0.03 -3.51
C ALA A 245 6.09 -1.45 -3.41
N THR A 246 6.64 -2.26 -4.32
CA THR A 246 6.55 -3.72 -4.23
C THR A 246 7.78 -4.36 -4.87
N PHE A 247 8.25 -5.48 -4.32
CA PHE A 247 9.28 -6.28 -4.99
C PHE A 247 8.65 -7.17 -6.07
N GLY A 248 9.42 -7.47 -7.10
CA GLY A 248 9.01 -8.36 -8.17
C GLY A 248 10.14 -8.68 -9.15
N GLY A 249 9.73 -9.13 -10.34
CA GLY A 249 10.63 -9.68 -11.34
C GLY A 249 10.90 -11.18 -11.11
N PRO A 250 11.52 -11.88 -12.08
CA PRO A 250 11.73 -13.32 -12.02
C PRO A 250 12.53 -13.79 -10.79
N ASP A 251 13.46 -12.96 -10.32
CA ASP A 251 14.33 -13.23 -9.17
C ASP A 251 13.89 -12.49 -7.89
N ASN A 252 12.73 -11.82 -7.93
CA ASN A 252 12.18 -10.97 -6.88
C ASN A 252 13.16 -9.89 -6.39
N ASP A 253 14.00 -9.36 -7.29
CA ASP A 253 15.11 -8.44 -6.98
C ASP A 253 14.96 -7.05 -7.62
N ILE A 254 13.77 -6.78 -8.17
CA ILE A 254 13.37 -5.48 -8.69
C ILE A 254 12.42 -4.83 -7.70
N LEU A 255 12.77 -3.66 -7.19
CA LEU A 255 11.86 -2.83 -6.42
C LEU A 255 11.09 -1.92 -7.39
N TYR A 256 9.81 -2.18 -7.58
CA TYR A 256 8.91 -1.31 -8.33
C TYR A 256 8.37 -0.22 -7.41
N LEU A 257 8.34 1.00 -7.94
CA LEU A 257 8.05 2.23 -7.21
C LEU A 257 6.88 2.93 -7.90
N VAL A 258 5.79 3.11 -7.18
CA VAL A 258 4.65 3.89 -7.63
C VAL A 258 4.83 5.33 -7.17
N THR A 259 4.83 6.25 -8.13
CA THR A 259 4.98 7.68 -7.87
C THR A 259 3.93 8.47 -8.63
N ASN A 260 3.39 9.50 -7.99
CA ASN A 260 2.37 10.36 -8.57
C ASN A 260 2.90 11.80 -8.63
N ALA A 261 3.07 12.33 -9.85
CA ALA A 261 3.41 13.73 -10.04
C ALA A 261 2.14 14.58 -9.83
N THR A 262 1.95 14.98 -8.59
CA THR A 262 0.72 15.57 -8.04
C THR A 262 1.09 16.60 -6.98
N THR A 263 0.29 17.66 -6.88
CA THR A 263 0.30 18.59 -5.74
C THR A 263 -0.94 18.37 -4.88
N LEU A 264 -0.99 18.90 -3.66
CA LEU A 264 -2.22 18.87 -2.84
C LEU A 264 -3.42 19.48 -3.56
N SER A 265 -3.20 20.53 -4.37
CA SER A 265 -4.26 21.16 -5.17
C SER A 265 -4.74 20.24 -6.29
N ASP A 266 -3.81 19.62 -7.02
CA ASP A 266 -4.17 18.67 -8.09
C ASP A 266 -4.91 17.45 -7.53
N PHE A 267 -4.46 16.94 -6.37
CA PHE A 267 -5.10 15.82 -5.68
C PHE A 267 -6.57 16.15 -5.34
N ALA A 268 -6.83 17.34 -4.78
CA ALA A 268 -8.18 17.80 -4.48
C ALA A 268 -9.08 17.94 -5.72
N GLU A 269 -8.48 18.13 -6.90
CA GLU A 269 -9.18 18.23 -8.19
C GLU A 269 -9.24 16.90 -8.96
N GLY A 270 -8.72 15.80 -8.39
CA GLY A 270 -8.68 14.50 -9.06
C GLY A 270 -7.66 14.43 -10.21
N LYS A 271 -6.60 15.25 -10.16
CA LYS A 271 -5.57 15.35 -11.18
C LYS A 271 -4.26 14.74 -10.69
N SER A 272 -3.65 13.91 -11.53
CA SER A 272 -2.37 13.28 -11.25
C SER A 272 -1.73 12.79 -12.55
N ALA A 273 -0.41 12.66 -12.53
CA ALA A 273 0.32 11.91 -13.53
C ALA A 273 1.09 10.76 -12.85
N GLY A 274 0.43 9.61 -12.77
CA GLY A 274 0.96 8.40 -12.17
C GLY A 274 2.02 7.72 -13.03
N ARG A 275 3.04 7.18 -12.36
CA ARG A 275 4.17 6.50 -12.96
C ARG A 275 4.58 5.28 -12.13
N ILE A 276 5.08 4.26 -12.82
CA ILE A 276 5.80 3.13 -12.24
C ILE A 276 7.26 3.29 -12.62
N ARG A 277 8.13 3.22 -11.63
CA ARG A 277 9.59 3.22 -11.77
C ARG A 277 10.14 1.91 -11.22
N MET A 278 11.37 1.58 -11.57
CA MET A 278 12.03 0.37 -11.08
C MET A 278 13.44 0.67 -10.60
N ALA A 279 13.88 0.01 -9.54
CA ALA A 279 15.23 0.13 -8.99
C ALA A 279 15.80 -1.24 -8.61
N HIS A 280 17.08 -1.43 -8.86
CA HIS A 280 17.84 -2.57 -8.34
C HIS A 280 18.59 -2.12 -7.09
N VAL A 281 18.12 -2.56 -5.92
CA VAL A 281 18.64 -2.12 -4.62
C VAL A 281 19.64 -3.10 -4.00
N GLY A 282 20.01 -4.13 -4.75
CA GLY A 282 20.92 -5.19 -4.31
C GLY A 282 20.33 -6.12 -3.24
N ARG A 283 19.00 -6.20 -3.17
CA ARG A 283 18.24 -7.05 -2.23
C ARG A 283 17.03 -7.66 -2.94
N ARG A 284 16.52 -8.74 -2.38
CA ARG A 284 15.29 -9.39 -2.81
C ARG A 284 14.13 -9.06 -1.90
N GLY A 285 12.91 -9.16 -2.39
CA GLY A 285 11.70 -9.11 -1.57
C GLY A 285 11.58 -10.31 -0.62
N ALA A 286 10.78 -10.14 0.43
CA ALA A 286 10.52 -11.16 1.44
C ALA A 286 9.61 -12.32 0.96
N ASN A 287 8.78 -12.07 -0.06
CA ASN A 287 7.73 -12.96 -0.54
C ASN A 287 8.14 -13.79 -1.76
#